data_AF-A0A940VUP8-F1
#
_entry.id   AF-A0A940VUP8-F1
#
_cell.length_a   1.000
_cell.length_b   1.000
_cell.length_c   1.000
_cell.angle_alpha   90.00
_cell.angle_beta   90.00
_cell.angle_gamma   90.00
#
_symmetry.space_group_name_H-M   'P 1'
#
loop_
_entity.id
_entity.type
_entity.pdbx_description
1 polymer ?
#
loop_
_entity_poly.entity_id
_entity_poly.type
_entity_poly.pdbx_seq_one_letter_code
_entity_poly.pdbx_strand_id
1 'polypeptide(L)'
;MNLQSVMNSPGMWIASSFMVLVVLVQSALFMREGFKAANKLGMPRSECIKGMRAAMITAIGPSLAPVVILLALLAVLGGPTTWMRMNDIGAARTELAMSALATKVYGVEMRSAAFDLKAFSYAIWGMAMNNAGWMLVALIF
;
A
#
# COMPACT_ATOMS: atom_id res chain seq x y z
N MET A 1 12.87 11.28 -21.42
CA MET A 1 11.84 11.66 -20.43
C MET A 1 12.51 11.92 -19.10
N ASN A 2 12.18 13.02 -18.41
CA ASN A 2 12.70 13.28 -17.07
C ASN A 2 12.00 12.33 -16.08
N LEU A 3 12.75 11.53 -15.34
CA LEU A 3 12.18 10.55 -14.41
C LEU A 3 11.26 11.21 -13.36
N GLN A 4 11.65 12.36 -12.84
CA GLN A 4 10.90 13.07 -11.80
C GLN A 4 9.51 13.50 -12.29
N SER A 5 9.40 13.88 -13.57
CA SER A 5 8.11 14.27 -14.16
C SER A 5 7.20 13.06 -14.39
N VAL A 6 7.77 11.87 -14.59
CA VAL A 6 7.01 10.62 -14.71
C VAL A 6 6.49 10.18 -13.35
N MET A 7 7.38 10.12 -12.35
CA MET A 7 7.06 9.64 -11.00
C MET A 7 5.91 10.39 -10.35
N ASN A 8 5.77 11.69 -10.64
CA ASN A 8 4.73 12.56 -10.09
C ASN A 8 3.71 13.02 -11.15
N SER A 9 3.65 12.32 -12.29
CA SER A 9 2.70 12.66 -13.35
C SER A 9 1.25 12.46 -12.91
N PRO A 10 0.28 13.19 -13.50
CA PRO A 10 -1.14 12.95 -13.25
C PRO A 10 -1.58 11.50 -13.54
N GLY A 11 -0.99 10.86 -14.56
CA GLY A 11 -1.25 9.47 -14.89
C GLY A 11 -0.88 8.51 -13.75
N MET A 12 0.28 8.74 -13.10
CA MET A 12 0.69 7.95 -11.93
C MET A 12 -0.25 8.15 -10.75
N TRP A 13 -0.69 9.39 -10.49
CA TRP A 13 -1.70 9.66 -9.45
C TRP A 13 -3.01 8.92 -9.70
N ILE A 14 -3.52 8.92 -10.93
CA ILE A 14 -4.75 8.20 -11.29
C ILE A 14 -4.57 6.69 -11.08
N ALA A 15 -3.48 6.11 -11.59
CA ALA A 15 -3.19 4.68 -11.44
C ALA A 15 -3.06 4.27 -9.97
N SER A 16 -2.31 5.04 -9.18
CA SER A 16 -2.14 4.80 -7.73
C SER A 16 -3.45 4.97 -6.97
N SER A 17 -4.27 5.97 -7.31
CA SER A 17 -5.57 6.22 -6.65
C SER A 17 -6.55 5.10 -6.86
N PHE A 18 -6.54 4.46 -8.03
CA PHE A 18 -7.45 3.36 -8.34
C PHE A 18 -7.31 2.21 -7.35
N MET A 19 -6.08 1.80 -7.02
CA MET A 19 -5.85 0.73 -6.05
C MET A 19 -6.34 1.13 -4.65
N VAL A 20 -6.01 2.35 -4.20
CA VAL A 20 -6.45 2.86 -2.89
C VAL A 20 -7.98 2.89 -2.79
N LEU A 21 -8.66 3.27 -3.87
CA LEU A 21 -10.12 3.27 -3.93
C LEU A 21 -10.71 1.86 -3.76
N VAL A 22 -10.10 0.85 -4.40
CA VAL A 22 -10.53 -0.56 -4.24
C VAL A 22 -10.44 -0.98 -2.77
N VAL A 23 -9.34 -0.67 -2.09
CA VAL A 23 -9.13 -1.00 -0.66
C VAL A 23 -10.17 -0.29 0.23
N LEU A 24 -10.48 0.99 -0.05
CA LEU A 24 -11.51 1.72 0.68
C LEU A 24 -12.90 1.09 0.51
N VAL A 25 -13.25 0.69 -0.73
CA VAL A 25 -14.51 0.01 -1.02
C VAL A 25 -14.59 -1.33 -0.29
N GLN A 26 -13.54 -2.15 -0.36
CA GLN A 26 -13.46 -3.43 0.36
C GLN A 26 -13.61 -3.24 1.87
N SER A 27 -12.94 -2.24 2.44
CA SER A 27 -13.03 -1.90 3.87
C SER A 27 -14.46 -1.56 4.29
N ALA A 28 -15.18 -0.77 3.47
CA ALA A 28 -16.57 -0.43 3.71
C ALA A 28 -17.51 -1.64 3.60
N LEU A 29 -17.27 -2.52 2.62
CA LEU A 29 -18.04 -3.76 2.44
C LEU A 29 -17.85 -4.72 3.63
N PHE A 30 -16.60 -4.94 4.07
CA PHE A 30 -16.32 -5.79 5.23
C PHE A 30 -16.91 -5.22 6.52
N MET A 31 -16.83 -3.91 6.71
CA MET A 31 -17.49 -3.26 7.85
C MET A 31 -19.00 -3.50 7.83
N ARG A 32 -19.65 -3.33 6.66
CA ARG A 32 -21.08 -3.58 6.49
C ARG A 32 -21.44 -5.03 6.80
N GLU A 33 -20.69 -6.00 6.28
CA GLU A 33 -20.94 -7.42 6.55
C GLU A 33 -20.69 -7.79 8.02
N GLY A 34 -19.68 -7.20 8.66
CA GLY A 34 -19.43 -7.36 10.10
C GLY A 34 -20.60 -6.90 10.95
N PHE A 35 -21.17 -5.72 10.66
CA PHE A 35 -22.37 -5.23 11.36
C PHE A 35 -23.62 -6.07 11.07
N LYS A 36 -23.78 -6.60 9.85
CA LYS A 36 -24.87 -7.53 9.54
C LYS A 36 -24.74 -8.84 10.32
N ALA A 37 -23.53 -9.41 10.40
CA ALA A 37 -23.27 -10.62 11.18
C ALA A 37 -23.54 -10.37 12.68
N ALA A 38 -23.10 -9.23 13.20
CA ALA A 38 -23.38 -8.84 14.58
C ALA A 38 -24.89 -8.77 14.90
N ASN A 39 -25.68 -8.18 13.99
CA ASN A 39 -27.13 -8.14 14.13
C ASN A 39 -27.76 -9.54 14.11
N LYS A 40 -27.29 -10.45 13.25
CA LYS A 40 -27.76 -11.85 13.20
C LYS A 40 -27.47 -12.62 14.49
N LEU A 41 -26.38 -12.26 15.18
CA LEU A 41 -25.99 -12.83 16.47
C LEU A 41 -26.70 -12.15 17.66
N GLY A 42 -27.58 -11.18 17.42
CA GLY A 42 -28.30 -10.44 18.47
C GLY A 42 -27.40 -9.50 19.27
N MET A 43 -26.24 -9.11 18.76
CA MET A 43 -25.33 -8.19 19.47
C MET A 43 -25.90 -6.76 19.50
N PRO A 44 -25.89 -6.09 20.67
CA PRO A 44 -26.31 -4.69 20.77
C PRO A 44 -25.45 -3.78 19.90
N ARG A 45 -26.10 -2.94 19.08
CA ARG A 45 -25.41 -1.99 18.20
C ARG A 45 -24.49 -1.02 18.96
N SER A 46 -24.84 -0.69 20.20
CA SER A 46 -24.01 0.14 21.09
C SER A 46 -22.65 -0.50 21.37
N GLU A 47 -22.58 -1.81 21.59
CA GLU A 47 -21.33 -2.55 21.80
C GLU A 47 -20.51 -2.61 20.51
N CYS A 48 -21.13 -2.84 19.35
CA CYS A 48 -20.42 -2.80 18.07
C CYS A 48 -19.78 -1.42 17.80
N ILE A 49 -20.49 -0.33 18.12
CA ILE A 49 -19.95 1.03 17.95
C ILE A 49 -18.81 1.30 18.93
N LYS A 50 -18.89 0.83 20.18
CA LYS A 50 -17.78 0.93 21.14
C LYS A 50 -16.54 0.20 20.62
N GLY A 51 -16.71 -1.03 20.12
CA GLY A 51 -15.63 -1.81 19.52
C GLY A 51 -15.01 -1.11 18.30
N MET A 52 -15.84 -0.57 17.40
CA MET A 52 -15.37 0.21 16.25
C MET A 52 -14.58 1.45 16.68
N ARG A 53 -15.03 2.18 17.70
CA ARG A 53 -14.30 3.34 18.24
C ARG A 53 -12.95 2.95 18.81
N ALA A 54 -12.89 1.88 19.59
CA ALA A 54 -11.64 1.35 20.10
C ALA A 54 -10.69 0.98 18.95
N ALA A 55 -11.18 0.26 17.94
CA ALA A 55 -10.39 -0.11 16.76
C ALA A 55 -9.84 1.12 16.00
N MET A 56 -10.66 2.16 15.80
CA MET A 56 -10.22 3.40 15.14
C MET A 56 -9.09 4.10 15.92
N ILE A 57 -9.19 4.16 17.25
CA ILE A 57 -8.15 4.76 18.10
C ILE A 57 -6.88 3.91 18.06
N THR A 58 -7.00 2.59 18.18
CA THR A 58 -5.86 1.67 18.15
C THR A 58 -5.14 1.69 16.81
N ALA A 59 -5.85 1.88 15.69
CA ALA A 59 -5.27 1.92 14.35
C ALA A 59 -4.27 3.08 14.14
N ILE A 60 -4.33 4.14 14.96
CA ILE A 60 -3.42 5.29 14.86
C ILE A 60 -1.96 4.86 15.09
N GLY A 61 -1.72 4.02 16.10
CA GLY A 61 -0.36 3.57 16.45
C GLY A 61 0.34 2.85 15.30
N PRO A 62 -0.23 1.75 14.77
CA PRO A 62 0.33 1.03 13.62
C PRO A 62 0.47 1.91 12.37
N SER A 63 -0.44 2.87 12.14
CA SER A 63 -0.39 3.76 10.97
C SER A 63 0.81 4.72 10.97
N LEU A 64 1.35 5.05 12.15
CA LEU A 64 2.52 5.92 12.29
C LEU A 64 3.85 5.16 12.30
N ALA A 65 3.83 3.84 12.52
CA ALA A 65 5.04 3.03 12.54
C ALA A 65 5.92 3.12 11.26
N PRO A 66 5.36 3.19 10.03
CA PRO A 66 6.17 3.20 8.81
C PRO A 66 6.62 4.60 8.33
N VAL A 67 6.44 5.67 9.11
CA VAL A 67 6.70 7.06 8.65
C VAL A 67 8.13 7.29 8.12
N VAL A 68 9.15 6.69 8.74
CA VAL A 68 10.53 6.82 8.27
C VAL A 68 10.70 6.21 6.86
N ILE A 69 10.02 5.09 6.61
CA ILE A 69 10.10 4.38 5.34
C ILE A 69 9.26 5.06 4.28
N LEU A 70 8.11 5.63 4.66
CA LEU A 70 7.33 6.53 3.81
C LEU A 70 8.23 7.64 3.24
N LEU A 71 8.98 8.36 4.08
CA LEU A 71 9.88 9.42 3.61
C LEU A 71 10.98 8.88 2.70
N ALA A 72 11.49 7.67 3.00
CA ALA A 72 12.49 7.03 2.17
C ALA A 72 11.97 6.70 0.76
N LEU A 73 10.76 6.12 0.67
CA LEU A 73 10.09 5.78 -0.58
C LEU A 73 9.68 7.03 -1.35
N LEU A 74 9.17 8.08 -0.70
CA LEU A 74 8.79 9.35 -1.34
C LEU A 74 9.95 9.96 -2.14
N ALA A 75 11.16 9.93 -1.57
CA ALA A 75 12.35 10.47 -2.21
C ALA A 75 12.81 9.68 -3.45
N VAL A 76 12.39 8.42 -3.60
CA VAL A 76 12.90 7.49 -4.64
C VAL A 76 11.84 7.11 -5.66
N LEU A 77 10.59 7.00 -5.23
CA LEU A 77 9.46 6.48 -6.01
C LEU A 77 8.37 7.54 -6.28
N GLY A 78 8.49 8.70 -5.65
CA GLY A 78 7.57 9.82 -5.80
C GLY A 78 6.31 9.68 -4.94
N GLY A 79 5.50 10.74 -4.97
CA GLY A 79 4.26 10.84 -4.21
C GLY A 79 3.25 9.72 -4.50
N PRO A 80 2.84 9.53 -5.77
CA PRO A 80 1.77 8.58 -6.12
C PRO A 80 2.06 7.15 -5.68
N THR A 81 3.21 6.62 -6.09
CA THR A 81 3.61 5.24 -5.83
C THR A 81 3.74 4.98 -4.34
N THR A 82 4.36 5.92 -3.61
CA THR A 82 4.54 5.78 -2.16
C THR A 82 3.21 5.80 -1.43
N TRP A 83 2.30 6.69 -1.82
CA TRP A 83 0.96 6.75 -1.26
C TRP A 83 0.19 5.44 -1.50
N MET A 84 0.21 4.90 -2.72
CA MET A 84 -0.38 3.60 -3.01
C MET A 84 0.21 2.51 -2.12
N ARG A 85 1.54 2.40 -2.03
CA ARG A 85 2.21 1.35 -1.26
C ARG A 85 1.96 1.42 0.25
N MET A 86 1.71 2.61 0.81
CA MET A 86 1.35 2.73 2.23
C MET A 86 -0.10 2.35 2.54
N ASN A 87 -0.94 2.22 1.52
CA ASN A 87 -2.35 1.87 1.65
C ASN A 87 -2.68 0.52 1.00
N ASP A 88 -1.66 -0.21 0.55
CA ASP A 88 -1.75 -1.52 -0.09
C ASP A 88 -1.34 -2.62 0.90
N ILE A 89 -1.60 -3.87 0.53
CA ILE A 89 -1.22 -5.06 1.27
C ILE A 89 0.30 -5.16 1.29
N GLY A 90 0.91 -5.25 2.47
CA GLY A 90 2.34 -5.44 2.62
C GLY A 90 2.90 -4.67 3.81
N ALA A 91 4.22 -4.72 3.98
CA ALA A 91 4.92 -3.91 4.96
C ALA A 91 5.85 -2.94 4.24
N ALA A 92 5.87 -1.67 4.66
CA ALA A 92 6.74 -0.66 4.05
C ALA A 92 8.22 -1.12 3.96
N ARG A 93 8.70 -1.88 4.97
CA ARG A 93 10.03 -2.49 4.97
C ARG A 93 10.24 -3.50 3.84
N THR A 94 9.27 -4.36 3.59
CA THR A 94 9.37 -5.38 2.54
C THR A 94 9.32 -4.73 1.17
N GLU A 95 8.47 -3.72 0.98
CA GLU A 95 8.39 -2.94 -0.27
C GLU A 95 9.72 -2.27 -0.64
N LEU A 96 10.37 -1.64 0.35
CA LEU A 96 11.67 -1.01 0.15
C LEU A 96 12.76 -2.06 -0.17
N ALA A 97 12.77 -3.19 0.55
CA ALA A 97 13.72 -4.26 0.29
C ALA A 97 13.55 -4.88 -1.11
N MET A 98 12.30 -5.11 -1.53
CA MET A 98 11.99 -5.65 -2.86
C MET A 98 12.34 -4.68 -3.97
N SER A 99 12.12 -3.38 -3.76
CA SER A 99 12.57 -2.34 -4.69
C SER A 99 14.09 -2.38 -4.87
N ALA A 100 14.85 -2.49 -3.77
CA ALA A 100 16.30 -2.59 -3.80
C ALA A 100 16.79 -3.82 -4.57
N LEU A 101 16.17 -4.97 -4.32
CA LEU A 101 16.51 -6.23 -4.98
C LEU A 101 16.19 -6.16 -6.48
N ALA A 102 15.01 -5.66 -6.84
CA ALA A 102 14.58 -5.59 -8.24
C ALA A 102 15.46 -4.63 -9.07
N THR A 103 15.85 -3.48 -8.51
CA THR A 103 16.75 -2.55 -9.21
C THR A 103 18.16 -3.12 -9.32
N LYS A 104 18.60 -3.87 -8.31
CA LYS A 104 19.89 -4.57 -8.33
C LYS A 104 19.96 -5.63 -9.42
N VAL A 105 18.86 -6.31 -9.73
CA VAL A 105 18.78 -7.23 -10.89
C VAL A 105 19.02 -6.48 -12.21
N TYR A 106 18.57 -5.24 -12.31
CA TYR A 106 18.87 -4.36 -13.44
C TYR A 106 20.30 -3.76 -13.40
N GLY A 107 21.04 -3.97 -12.30
CA GLY A 107 22.41 -3.46 -12.12
C GLY A 107 22.48 -2.03 -11.59
N VAL A 108 21.38 -1.48 -11.06
CA VAL A 108 21.32 -0.11 -10.56
C VAL A 108 20.91 -0.08 -9.10
N GLU A 109 21.63 0.68 -8.28
CA GLU A 109 21.26 0.91 -6.89
C GLU A 109 20.18 1.98 -6.78
N MET A 110 19.22 1.76 -5.88
CA MET A 110 18.26 2.81 -5.52
C MET A 110 19.00 4.05 -5.00
N ARG A 111 18.50 5.24 -5.34
CA ARG A 111 19.09 6.55 -4.98
C ARG A 111 20.43 6.87 -5.65
N SER A 112 20.95 6.01 -6.51
CA SER A 112 22.12 6.35 -7.31
C SER A 112 21.77 7.36 -8.41
N ALA A 113 22.77 8.10 -8.91
CA ALA A 113 22.60 8.97 -10.07
C ALA A 113 22.22 8.21 -11.36
N ALA A 114 22.43 6.89 -11.38
CA ALA A 114 22.08 6.00 -12.49
C ALA A 114 20.62 5.51 -12.42
N PHE A 115 19.84 5.91 -11.41
CA PHE A 115 18.44 5.51 -11.27
C PHE A 115 17.58 6.15 -12.37
N ASP A 116 17.32 5.38 -13.42
CA ASP A 116 16.60 5.79 -14.61
C ASP A 116 15.15 5.25 -14.64
N LEU A 117 14.43 5.52 -15.72
CA LEU A 117 13.04 5.07 -15.89
C LEU A 117 12.90 3.53 -15.91
N LYS A 118 13.94 2.81 -16.37
CA LYS A 118 13.92 1.35 -16.37
C LYS A 118 14.10 0.84 -14.94
N ALA A 119 15.08 1.34 -14.19
CA ALA A 119 15.26 1.01 -12.78
C ALA A 119 13.99 1.28 -11.96
N PHE A 120 13.32 2.43 -12.18
CA PHE A 120 12.03 2.74 -11.58
C PHE A 120 10.95 1.70 -11.92
N SER A 121 10.88 1.27 -13.17
CA SER A 121 9.93 0.24 -13.61
C SER A 121 10.20 -1.10 -12.93
N TYR A 122 11.48 -1.51 -12.83
CA TYR A 122 11.87 -2.72 -12.08
C TYR A 122 11.47 -2.62 -10.61
N ALA A 123 11.66 -1.47 -9.96
CA ALA A 123 11.24 -1.27 -8.58
C ALA A 123 9.72 -1.45 -8.41
N ILE A 124 8.90 -0.82 -9.27
CA ILE A 124 7.44 -0.94 -9.22
C ILE A 124 6.99 -2.40 -9.41
N TRP A 125 7.54 -3.09 -10.40
CA TRP A 125 7.17 -4.47 -10.67
C TRP A 125 7.64 -5.43 -9.57
N GLY A 126 8.83 -5.22 -9.00
CA GLY A 126 9.33 -5.99 -7.86
C GLY A 126 8.41 -5.91 -6.66
N MET A 127 7.94 -4.70 -6.34
CA MET A 127 6.93 -4.47 -5.30
C MET A 127 5.58 -5.13 -5.64
N ALA A 128 5.10 -5.02 -6.89
CA ALA A 128 3.84 -5.64 -7.28
C ALA A 128 3.87 -7.18 -7.16
N MET A 129 4.97 -7.81 -7.56
CA MET A 129 5.14 -9.27 -7.46
C MET A 129 5.22 -9.75 -6.01
N ASN A 130 5.79 -8.95 -5.10
CA ASN A 130 5.79 -9.23 -3.67
C ASN A 130 4.36 -9.39 -3.12
N ASN A 131 3.43 -8.55 -3.58
CA ASN A 131 2.06 -8.53 -3.06
C ASN A 131 1.14 -9.56 -3.74
N ALA A 132 1.47 -9.97 -4.96
CA ALA A 132 0.70 -10.96 -5.71
C ALA A 132 0.54 -12.29 -4.97
N GLY A 133 1.56 -12.74 -4.23
CA GLY A 133 1.49 -13.96 -3.42
C GLY A 133 0.39 -13.92 -2.37
N TRP A 134 0.23 -12.79 -1.68
CA TRP A 134 -0.82 -12.60 -0.66
C TRP A 134 -2.22 -12.65 -1.27
N MET A 135 -2.39 -12.02 -2.43
CA MET A 135 -3.68 -12.01 -3.13
C MET A 135 -4.07 -13.41 -3.61
N LEU A 136 -3.11 -14.19 -4.13
CA LEU A 136 -3.35 -15.56 -4.57
C LEU A 136 -3.79 -16.45 -3.41
N VAL A 137 -3.10 -16.37 -2.27
CA VAL A 137 -3.46 -17.17 -1.10
C VAL A 137 -4.86 -16.79 -0.60
N ALA A 138 -5.15 -15.50 -0.44
CA ALA A 138 -6.46 -15.02 0.03
C ALA A 138 -7.62 -15.33 -0.94
N LEU A 139 -7.34 -15.59 -2.22
CA LEU A 139 -8.34 -15.95 -3.21
C LEU A 139 -8.63 -17.46 -3.22
N ILE A 140 -7.61 -18.29 -2.98
CA ILE A 140 -7.69 -19.74 -3.11
C ILE A 140 -8.11 -20.42 -1.80
N PHE A 141 -7.68 -19.88 -0.66
CA PHE A 141 -7.89 -20.44 0.69
C PHE A 141 -8.79 -19.53 1.52
#